data_AF-A0A834MJB1-F1
#
_entry.id   AF-A0A834MJB1-F1
#
_cell.length_a   1.000
_cell.length_b   1.000
_cell.length_c   1.000
_cell.angle_alpha   90.00
_cell.angle_beta   90.00
_cell.angle_gamma   90.00
#
_symmetry.space_group_name_H-M   'P 1'
#
loop_
_entity.id
_entity.type
_entity.pdbx_description
1 polymer ?
#
loop_
_entity_poly.entity_id
_entity_poly.type
_entity_poly.pdbx_seq_one_letter_code
_entity_poly.pdbx_strand_id
1 'polypeptide(L)'
;MATTNRVYILAAFVISGIAVIFNIISLSTQYWITAKITDLTFNTATSSVNYGLFRGSYERAVPSPSVYDVQMTCSFGENVCMLLCGDKDYRKFTLNEIVSNDVLNDTDYVSECNKNGYNSKSLLVSNLKTTKNDKSLRTESDNKETKHFINAGVWLSTVVCLILATFIGLIASALAFYNTISNPIQFYFSVGSLYIYNALAFSFTLLYMIFWGALYNIVIFHEVGLADTLVGSMTSDKNAVLGYSYWISFVPLLFYGGSIGVLFYRDYLNAKDPKNKTVHLEESTDPNIYLY
;
A
#
# COMPACT_ATOMS: atom_id res chain seq x y z
N MET A 1 0.23 -15.92 -44.95
CA MET A 1 0.19 -16.36 -43.54
C MET A 1 0.83 -15.27 -42.69
N ALA A 2 0.04 -14.48 -41.97
CA ALA A 2 0.49 -13.33 -41.18
C ALA A 2 0.79 -13.79 -39.74
N THR A 3 2.03 -14.19 -39.47
CA THR A 3 2.43 -14.74 -38.15
C THR A 3 3.09 -13.70 -37.23
N THR A 4 3.16 -12.42 -37.60
CA THR A 4 4.12 -11.51 -36.96
C THR A 4 3.64 -10.72 -35.73
N ASN A 5 2.34 -10.64 -35.40
CA ASN A 5 1.92 -9.65 -34.39
C ASN A 5 1.36 -10.20 -33.07
N ARG A 6 1.28 -11.53 -32.92
CA ARG A 6 0.84 -12.17 -31.67
C ARG A 6 1.92 -12.19 -30.59
N VAL A 7 3.19 -12.15 -30.99
CA VAL A 7 4.34 -12.14 -30.07
C VAL A 7 4.31 -10.90 -29.17
N TYR A 8 3.95 -9.72 -29.70
CA TYR A 8 3.84 -8.50 -28.92
C TYR A 8 2.66 -8.53 -27.92
N ILE A 9 1.57 -9.21 -28.26
CA ILE A 9 0.42 -9.41 -27.35
C ILE A 9 0.83 -10.36 -26.21
N LEU A 10 1.57 -11.43 -26.53
CA LEU A 10 2.13 -12.33 -25.53
C LEU A 10 3.14 -11.62 -24.61
N ALA A 11 3.97 -10.75 -25.16
CA ALA A 11 4.88 -9.92 -24.37
C ALA A 11 4.12 -8.99 -23.42
N ALA A 12 3.04 -8.34 -23.91
CA ALA A 12 2.17 -7.52 -23.07
C ALA A 12 1.52 -8.34 -21.95
N PHE A 13 1.09 -9.59 -22.21
CA PHE A 13 0.60 -10.52 -21.19
C PHE A 13 1.64 -10.77 -20.10
N VAL A 14 2.88 -11.13 -20.47
CA VAL A 14 3.95 -11.43 -19.51
C VAL A 14 4.31 -10.20 -18.67
N ILE A 15 4.45 -9.03 -19.31
CA ILE A 15 4.78 -7.78 -18.64
C ILE A 15 3.67 -7.38 -17.65
N SER A 16 2.41 -7.37 -18.08
CA SER A 16 1.28 -7.03 -17.21
C SER A 16 1.10 -8.06 -16.08
N GLY A 17 1.36 -9.35 -16.33
CA GLY A 17 1.32 -10.40 -15.32
C GLY A 17 2.39 -10.20 -14.23
N ILE A 18 3.61 -9.85 -14.61
CA ILE A 18 4.69 -9.51 -13.65
C ILE A 18 4.29 -8.29 -12.81
N ALA A 19 3.70 -7.25 -13.41
CA ALA A 19 3.22 -6.09 -12.67
C ALA A 19 2.19 -6.45 -11.58
N VAL A 20 1.25 -7.35 -11.91
CA VAL A 20 0.25 -7.85 -10.94
C VAL A 20 0.91 -8.57 -9.78
N ILE A 21 1.89 -9.44 -10.06
CA ILE A 21 2.63 -10.17 -9.00
C ILE A 21 3.29 -9.19 -8.04
N PHE A 22 3.97 -8.16 -8.55
CA PHE A 22 4.62 -7.17 -7.69
C PHE A 22 3.63 -6.33 -6.87
N ASN A 23 2.46 -5.98 -7.42
CA ASN A 23 1.39 -5.35 -6.63
C ASN A 23 0.91 -6.24 -5.47
N ILE A 24 0.77 -7.55 -5.70
CA ILE A 24 0.37 -8.52 -4.65
C ILE A 24 1.47 -8.65 -3.57
N ILE A 25 2.74 -8.71 -3.98
CA ILE A 25 3.89 -8.74 -3.06
C ILE A 25 3.90 -7.47 -2.20
N SER A 26 3.73 -6.31 -2.83
CA SER A 26 3.66 -5.03 -2.13
C SER A 26 2.52 -5.02 -1.11
N LEU A 27 1.31 -5.50 -1.47
CA LEU A 27 0.17 -5.57 -0.56
C LEU A 27 0.40 -6.49 0.65
N SER A 28 1.13 -7.59 0.46
CA SER A 28 1.27 -8.66 1.46
C SER A 28 2.46 -8.46 2.42
N THR A 29 3.39 -7.57 2.08
CA THR A 29 4.64 -7.39 2.83
C THR A 29 4.50 -6.37 3.97
N GLN A 30 5.29 -6.57 5.03
CA GLN A 30 5.25 -5.77 6.26
C GLN A 30 6.34 -4.68 6.31
N TYR A 31 6.82 -4.22 5.17
CA TYR A 31 7.97 -3.31 5.08
C TYR A 31 7.70 -2.14 4.14
N TRP A 32 6.54 -1.51 4.33
CA TRP A 32 6.26 -0.22 3.70
C TRP A 32 6.99 0.91 4.41
N ILE A 33 7.13 0.80 5.72
CA ILE A 33 7.84 1.77 6.56
C ILE A 33 8.75 1.02 7.52
N THR A 34 9.92 1.58 7.76
CA THR A 34 10.86 1.14 8.78
C THR A 34 11.33 2.36 9.52
N ALA A 35 11.28 2.34 10.85
CA ALA A 35 11.71 3.47 11.66
C ALA A 35 12.52 3.01 12.87
N LYS A 36 13.43 3.88 13.30
CA LYS A 36 14.18 3.73 14.54
C LYS A 36 13.65 4.71 15.57
N ILE A 37 13.27 4.20 16.72
CA ILE A 37 12.68 4.95 17.82
C ILE A 37 13.71 5.04 18.94
N THR A 38 13.94 6.24 19.44
CA THR A 38 14.84 6.49 20.57
C THR A 38 14.02 6.82 21.81
N ASP A 39 14.30 6.12 22.90
CA ASP A 39 13.70 6.37 24.20
C ASP A 39 14.25 7.69 24.78
N LEU A 40 13.36 8.61 25.16
CA LEU A 40 13.74 9.91 25.74
C LEU A 40 14.26 9.77 27.17
N THR A 41 13.93 8.66 27.84
CA THR A 41 14.27 8.35 29.23
C THR A 41 15.60 7.60 29.35
N PHE A 42 15.89 6.72 28.38
CA PHE A 42 17.10 5.89 28.35
C PHE A 42 17.85 6.12 27.04
N ASN A 43 18.76 7.10 27.05
CA ASN A 43 19.50 7.64 25.90
C ASN A 43 20.49 6.65 25.20
N THR A 44 20.31 5.34 25.38
CA THR A 44 21.22 4.30 24.88
C THR A 44 20.53 3.15 24.15
N ALA A 45 19.21 3.01 24.24
CA ALA A 45 18.50 1.90 23.61
C ALA A 45 17.66 2.39 22.41
N THR A 46 17.92 1.79 21.24
CA THR A 46 17.20 2.11 20.00
C THR A 46 16.21 1.00 19.70
N SER A 47 14.93 1.30 19.84
CA SER A 47 13.84 0.43 19.41
C SER A 47 13.65 0.54 17.89
N SER A 48 13.08 -0.49 17.26
CA SER A 48 12.79 -0.47 15.82
C SER A 48 11.36 -0.90 15.54
N VAL A 49 10.76 -0.28 14.54
CA VAL A 49 9.43 -0.63 14.07
C VAL A 49 9.44 -0.79 12.55
N ASN A 50 8.78 -1.82 12.07
CA ASN A 50 8.59 -2.07 10.65
C ASN A 50 7.16 -2.53 10.42
N TYR A 51 6.45 -1.90 9.47
CA TYR A 51 5.08 -2.27 9.18
C TYR A 51 4.71 -2.09 7.71
N GLY A 52 3.74 -2.90 7.29
CA GLY A 52 3.04 -2.79 6.01
C GLY A 52 1.69 -2.10 6.18
N LEU A 53 0.83 -2.19 5.17
CA LEU A 53 -0.49 -1.51 5.21
C LEU A 53 -1.38 -2.01 6.36
N PHE A 54 -1.27 -3.28 6.77
CA PHE A 54 -2.19 -3.88 7.73
C PHE A 54 -1.56 -4.27 9.06
N ARG A 55 -0.30 -4.71 9.02
CA ARG A 55 0.40 -5.32 10.16
C ARG A 55 1.88 -4.99 10.12
N GLY A 56 2.52 -5.06 11.27
CA GLY A 56 3.94 -4.89 11.42
C GLY A 56 4.47 -5.51 12.70
N SER A 57 5.74 -5.28 12.93
CA SER A 57 6.45 -5.68 14.12
C SER A 57 7.08 -4.46 14.79
N TYR A 58 7.03 -4.45 16.11
CA TYR A 58 7.66 -3.45 16.95
C TYR A 58 8.60 -4.15 17.93
N GLU A 59 9.88 -3.84 17.81
CA GLU A 59 10.94 -4.35 18.66
C GLU A 59 11.34 -3.26 19.65
N ARG A 60 11.09 -3.53 20.94
CA ARG A 60 11.41 -2.61 22.02
C ARG A 60 12.78 -2.97 22.60
N ALA A 61 13.73 -2.05 22.49
CA ALA A 61 15.05 -2.18 23.09
C ALA A 61 14.98 -1.75 24.57
N VAL A 62 14.61 -2.69 25.44
CA VAL A 62 14.66 -2.56 26.91
C VAL A 62 15.58 -3.68 27.45
N PRO A 63 15.95 -3.71 28.76
CA PRO A 63 16.89 -4.70 29.29
C PRO A 63 16.56 -6.17 28.98
N SER A 64 15.28 -6.45 28.68
CA SER A 64 14.80 -7.69 28.07
C SER A 64 14.12 -7.35 26.74
N PRO A 65 14.78 -7.49 25.57
CA PRO A 65 14.18 -7.12 24.29
C PRO A 65 12.91 -7.92 24.03
N SER A 66 11.84 -7.23 23.67
CA SER A 66 10.54 -7.82 23.37
C SER A 66 10.05 -7.38 22.00
N VAL A 67 9.49 -8.34 21.26
CA VAL A 67 8.93 -8.12 19.92
C VAL A 67 7.42 -8.24 20.00
N TYR A 68 6.74 -7.22 19.51
CA TYR A 68 5.29 -7.09 19.51
C TYR A 68 4.76 -7.08 18.09
N ASP A 69 3.70 -7.87 17.85
CA ASP A 69 2.93 -7.78 16.64
C ASP A 69 1.93 -6.63 16.75
N VAL A 70 2.06 -5.67 15.84
CA VAL A 70 1.18 -4.49 15.77
C VAL A 70 0.29 -4.55 14.54
N GLN A 71 -0.94 -4.10 14.68
CA GLN A 71 -1.93 -4.09 13.62
C GLN A 71 -2.54 -2.70 13.45
N MET A 72 -2.79 -2.32 12.20
CA MET A 72 -3.46 -1.07 11.86
C MET A 72 -4.90 -1.12 12.38
N THR A 73 -5.25 -0.12 13.18
CA THR A 73 -6.58 0.03 13.79
C THR A 73 -7.06 1.44 13.51
N CYS A 74 -8.26 1.54 12.97
CA CYS A 74 -8.81 2.80 12.46
C CYS A 74 -10.20 3.07 13.05
N SER A 75 -10.43 4.34 13.39
CA SER A 75 -11.74 4.89 13.72
C SER A 75 -12.14 5.84 12.60
N PHE A 76 -13.09 5.40 11.78
CA PHE A 76 -13.57 6.17 10.63
C PHE A 76 -14.45 7.37 11.02
N GLY A 77 -15.02 7.38 12.23
CA GLY A 77 -15.77 8.53 12.73
C GLY A 77 -14.87 9.76 12.91
N GLU A 78 -13.68 9.54 13.47
CA GLU A 78 -12.70 10.59 13.76
C GLU A 78 -11.61 10.70 12.66
N ASN A 79 -11.67 9.86 11.62
CA ASN A 79 -10.67 9.77 10.54
C ASN A 79 -9.23 9.52 10.99
N VAL A 80 -9.05 8.77 12.09
CA VAL A 80 -7.74 8.46 12.68
C VAL A 80 -7.44 6.97 12.64
N CYS A 81 -6.18 6.65 12.36
CA CYS A 81 -5.61 5.32 12.43
C CYS A 81 -4.29 5.35 13.21
N MET A 82 -3.96 4.21 13.80
CA MET A 82 -2.68 3.98 14.47
C MET A 82 -2.37 2.48 14.51
N LEU A 83 -1.12 2.16 14.82
CA LEU A 83 -0.65 0.80 15.04
C LEU A 83 -0.78 0.44 16.52
N LEU A 84 -1.51 -0.63 16.80
CA LEU A 84 -1.76 -1.12 18.16
C LEU A 84 -1.54 -2.63 18.26
N CYS A 85 -1.05 -3.07 19.41
CA CYS A 85 -0.92 -4.47 19.78
C CYS A 85 -2.23 -5.00 20.43
N GLY A 86 -2.31 -6.32 20.66
CA GLY A 86 -3.41 -6.93 21.41
C GLY A 86 -4.62 -7.33 20.56
N ASP A 87 -5.69 -7.74 21.23
CA ASP A 87 -6.89 -8.25 20.57
C ASP A 87 -7.69 -7.14 19.86
N LYS A 88 -8.53 -7.50 18.89
CA LYS A 88 -9.30 -6.56 18.06
C LYS A 88 -10.17 -5.61 18.88
N ASP A 89 -10.83 -6.10 19.92
CA ASP A 89 -11.72 -5.28 20.74
C ASP A 89 -10.93 -4.35 21.67
N TYR A 90 -9.81 -4.85 22.21
CA TYR A 90 -8.88 -4.04 23.00
C TYR A 90 -8.29 -2.89 22.18
N ARG A 91 -7.79 -3.17 20.97
CA ARG A 91 -7.23 -2.13 20.08
C ARG A 91 -8.22 -1.01 19.79
N LYS A 92 -9.50 -1.33 19.60
CA LYS A 92 -10.54 -0.31 19.39
C LYS A 92 -10.79 0.53 20.64
N PHE A 93 -10.80 -0.11 21.80
CA PHE A 93 -10.94 0.58 23.08
C PHE A 93 -9.77 1.55 23.30
N THR A 94 -8.53 1.06 23.19
CA THR A 94 -7.30 1.86 23.32
C THR A 94 -7.25 3.02 22.33
N LEU A 95 -7.65 2.80 21.08
CA LEU A 95 -7.72 3.86 20.07
C LEU A 95 -8.62 5.01 20.52
N ASN A 96 -9.83 4.70 21.00
CA ASN A 96 -10.78 5.72 21.43
C ASN A 96 -10.26 6.49 22.65
N GLU A 97 -9.58 5.81 23.57
CA GLU A 97 -8.98 6.41 24.78
C GLU A 97 -7.87 7.42 24.42
N ILE A 98 -6.98 7.06 23.48
CA ILE A 98 -5.91 7.95 23.00
C ILE A 98 -6.50 9.18 22.30
N VAL A 99 -7.55 8.98 21.52
CA VAL A 99 -8.23 10.05 20.77
C VAL A 99 -8.97 11.00 21.71
N SER A 100 -9.57 10.49 22.78
CA SER A 100 -10.20 11.32 23.82
C SER A 100 -9.20 12.00 24.75
N ASN A 101 -7.89 11.83 24.55
CA ASN A 101 -6.82 12.29 25.43
C ASN A 101 -6.98 11.79 26.88
N ASP A 102 -7.55 10.61 27.07
CA ASP A 102 -7.61 9.99 28.39
C ASP A 102 -6.26 9.33 28.72
N VAL A 103 -5.97 9.18 30.01
CA VAL A 103 -4.66 8.68 30.48
C VAL A 103 -4.64 7.16 30.39
N LEU A 104 -3.89 6.67 29.40
CA LEU A 104 -3.62 5.24 29.24
C LEU A 104 -2.83 4.68 30.43
N ASN A 105 -3.35 3.60 31.01
CA ASN A 105 -2.58 2.79 31.96
C ASN A 105 -1.54 1.95 31.19
N ASP A 106 -0.31 2.44 31.10
CA ASP A 106 0.84 1.81 30.43
C ASP A 106 1.03 0.33 30.81
N THR A 107 0.77 -0.02 32.07
CA THR A 107 0.89 -1.41 32.56
C THR A 107 -0.09 -2.39 31.92
N ASP A 108 -1.31 -1.93 31.62
CA ASP A 108 -2.34 -2.78 31.00
C ASP A 108 -2.02 -3.00 29.51
N TYR A 109 -1.61 -1.93 28.82
CA TYR A 109 -1.21 -1.95 27.42
C TYR A 109 -0.06 -2.93 27.16
N VAL A 110 1.04 -2.84 27.92
CA VAL A 110 2.19 -3.75 27.79
C VAL A 110 1.79 -5.20 28.08
N SER A 111 0.89 -5.43 29.03
CA SER A 111 0.41 -6.78 29.37
C SER A 111 -0.37 -7.42 28.23
N GLU A 112 -1.21 -6.64 27.54
CA GLU A 112 -2.00 -7.10 26.41
C GLU A 112 -1.13 -7.33 25.17
N CYS A 113 -0.11 -6.49 24.95
CA CYS A 113 0.89 -6.73 23.92
C CYS A 113 1.66 -8.05 24.16
N ASN A 114 1.99 -8.36 25.41
CA ASN A 114 2.75 -9.57 25.77
C ASN A 114 1.97 -10.87 25.59
N LYS A 115 0.63 -10.86 25.69
CA LYS A 115 -0.20 -12.07 25.51
C LYS A 115 -0.09 -12.67 24.11
N ASN A 116 0.18 -11.82 23.10
CA ASN A 116 0.22 -12.20 21.69
C ASN A 116 1.64 -12.18 21.09
N GLY A 117 2.67 -11.87 21.89
CA GLY A 117 4.07 -11.84 21.43
C GLY A 117 4.66 -13.23 21.22
N TYR A 118 5.17 -13.50 20.02
CA TYR A 118 5.92 -14.72 19.69
C TYR A 118 7.27 -14.66 20.44
N ASN A 119 7.35 -15.36 21.58
CA ASN A 119 8.44 -15.35 22.57
C ASN A 119 8.52 -14.14 23.50
N SER A 120 7.67 -14.12 24.53
CA SER A 120 8.20 -13.83 25.86
C SER A 120 7.67 -14.83 26.89
N LYS A 121 8.51 -15.81 27.24
CA LYS A 121 8.47 -16.36 28.60
C LYS A 121 9.10 -15.30 29.50
N SER A 122 8.38 -14.21 29.75
CA SER A 122 8.77 -13.23 30.76
C SER A 122 8.24 -13.70 32.10
N LEU A 123 9.11 -14.34 32.86
CA LEU A 123 8.98 -14.56 34.30
C LEU A 123 8.53 -13.25 34.98
N LEU A 124 7.44 -13.35 35.75
CA LEU A 124 6.97 -12.43 36.80
C LEU A 124 7.86 -11.20 37.06
N VAL A 125 7.53 -10.07 36.45
CA VAL A 125 7.91 -8.76 37.00
C VAL A 125 6.83 -8.38 38.01
N SER A 126 7.03 -8.83 39.25
CA SER A 126 6.22 -8.41 40.39
C SER A 126 6.53 -6.95 40.76
N ASN A 127 5.48 -6.12 40.82
CA ASN A 127 5.32 -4.96 41.69
C ASN A 127 6.50 -3.97 41.79
N LEU A 128 6.45 -2.92 40.98
CA LEU A 128 6.98 -1.61 41.37
C LEU A 128 5.82 -0.61 41.40
N LYS A 129 5.26 -0.43 42.60
CA LYS A 129 4.47 0.75 42.95
C LYS A 129 5.38 1.96 42.81
N THR A 130 5.23 2.75 41.76
CA THR A 130 5.73 4.12 41.76
C THR A 130 4.76 4.99 42.55
N THR A 131 5.28 5.46 43.68
CA THR A 131 4.63 6.27 44.70
C THR A 131 4.06 7.56 44.11
N LYS A 132 2.81 7.88 44.44
CA LYS A 132 2.22 9.22 44.31
C LYS A 132 3.06 10.25 45.08
N ASN A 133 3.49 11.31 44.40
CA ASN A 133 3.22 12.72 44.74
C ASN A 133 4.25 13.63 44.04
N ASP A 134 3.79 14.44 43.08
CA ASP A 134 3.84 15.88 43.30
C ASP A 134 2.80 16.59 42.44
N LYS A 135 1.83 17.20 43.13
CA LYS A 135 1.02 18.28 42.58
C LYS A 135 1.93 19.50 42.42
N SER A 136 2.58 19.65 41.27
CA SER A 136 3.01 20.98 40.83
C SER A 136 1.89 21.61 40.02
N LEU A 137 1.25 22.60 40.62
CA LEU A 137 0.39 23.58 39.96
C LEU A 137 1.20 24.19 38.80
N ARG A 138 1.02 23.68 37.58
CA ARG A 138 1.45 24.35 36.36
C ARG A 138 0.21 24.74 35.61
N THR A 139 -0.02 26.04 35.67
CA THR A 139 -0.82 26.90 34.81
C THR A 139 -1.29 26.19 33.54
N GLU A 140 -2.61 26.07 33.46
CA GLU A 140 -3.41 25.96 32.25
C GLU A 140 -2.79 26.84 31.15
N SER A 141 -1.99 26.22 30.31
CA SER A 141 -1.50 26.76 29.06
C SER A 141 -1.78 25.68 28.04
N ASP A 142 -2.74 26.02 27.20
CA ASP A 142 -3.31 25.28 26.07
C ASP A 142 -2.23 24.89 25.05
N ASN A 143 -1.32 24.00 25.43
CA ASN A 143 -0.43 23.29 24.54
C ASN A 143 -0.97 21.88 24.38
N LYS A 144 -2.10 21.78 23.69
CA LYS A 144 -2.53 20.55 23.07
C LYS A 144 -1.46 20.18 22.05
N GLU A 145 -0.41 19.46 22.47
CA GLU A 145 0.55 18.84 21.55
C GLU A 145 -0.29 18.14 20.47
N THR A 146 -0.21 18.67 19.25
CA THR A 146 -1.02 18.18 18.13
C THR A 146 -0.49 16.81 17.75
N LYS A 147 -1.00 15.76 18.40
CA LYS A 147 -0.72 14.36 18.04
C LYS A 147 -1.01 14.15 16.56
N HIS A 148 -0.02 13.73 15.79
CA HIS A 148 -0.18 13.54 14.36
C HIS A 148 -0.58 12.08 14.07
N PHE A 149 -1.89 11.85 13.99
CA PHE A 149 -2.43 10.53 13.65
C PHE A 149 -2.37 10.24 12.15
N ILE A 150 -2.34 8.95 11.80
CA ILE A 150 -2.49 8.52 10.41
C ILE A 150 -3.94 8.79 9.99
N ASN A 151 -4.14 9.47 8.87
CA ASN A 151 -5.49 9.72 8.34
C ASN A 151 -6.12 8.42 7.81
N ALA A 152 -7.27 8.04 8.35
CA ALA A 152 -7.96 6.80 8.00
C ALA A 152 -8.47 6.77 6.56
N GLY A 153 -8.94 7.91 6.05
CA GLY A 153 -9.40 8.04 4.67
C GLY A 153 -8.25 7.81 3.68
N VAL A 154 -7.10 8.44 3.89
CA VAL A 154 -5.93 8.31 3.00
C VAL A 154 -5.39 6.88 3.01
N TRP A 155 -5.31 6.25 4.18
CA TRP A 155 -4.93 4.84 4.30
C TRP A 155 -5.91 3.94 3.53
N LEU A 156 -7.21 4.11 3.75
CA LEU A 156 -8.25 3.31 3.08
C LEU A 156 -8.21 3.50 1.55
N SER A 157 -8.08 4.76 1.09
CA SER A 157 -7.94 5.07 -0.33
C SER A 157 -6.72 4.40 -0.95
N THR A 158 -5.59 4.36 -0.23
CA THR A 158 -4.37 3.67 -0.67
C THR A 158 -4.65 2.17 -0.85
N VAL A 159 -5.24 1.52 0.15
CA VAL A 159 -5.59 0.09 0.11
C VAL A 159 -6.53 -0.21 -1.05
N VAL A 160 -7.61 0.58 -1.20
CA VAL A 160 -8.62 0.37 -2.25
C VAL A 160 -8.02 0.56 -3.64
N CYS A 161 -7.22 1.61 -3.85
CA CYS A 161 -6.57 1.86 -5.14
C CYS A 161 -5.59 0.74 -5.51
N LEU A 162 -4.83 0.22 -4.55
CA LEU A 162 -3.92 -0.92 -4.79
C LEU A 162 -4.70 -2.18 -5.19
N ILE A 163 -5.78 -2.50 -4.45
CA ILE A 163 -6.64 -3.64 -4.77
C ILE A 163 -7.25 -3.48 -6.17
N LEU A 164 -7.80 -2.31 -6.49
CA LEU A 164 -8.35 -2.02 -7.82
C LEU A 164 -7.29 -2.13 -8.92
N ALA A 165 -6.09 -1.58 -8.73
CA ALA A 165 -4.99 -1.70 -9.67
C ALA A 165 -4.64 -3.17 -9.95
N THR A 166 -4.63 -4.00 -8.91
CA THR A 166 -4.35 -5.44 -9.00
C THR A 166 -5.43 -6.18 -9.78
N PHE A 167 -6.72 -5.92 -9.48
CA PHE A 167 -7.84 -6.53 -10.19
C PHE A 167 -7.88 -6.12 -11.67
N ILE A 168 -7.70 -4.83 -11.96
CA ILE A 168 -7.70 -4.30 -13.32
C ILE A 168 -6.51 -4.85 -14.11
N GLY A 169 -5.32 -4.93 -13.49
CA GLY A 169 -4.14 -5.54 -14.09
C GLY A 169 -4.32 -7.04 -14.38
N LEU A 170 -5.03 -7.77 -13.50
CA LEU A 170 -5.36 -9.18 -13.71
C LEU A 170 -6.32 -9.36 -14.89
N ILE A 171 -7.32 -8.50 -15.02
CA ILE A 171 -8.22 -8.45 -16.18
C ILE A 171 -7.41 -8.16 -17.46
N ALA A 172 -6.51 -7.17 -17.43
CA ALA A 172 -5.64 -6.85 -18.57
C ALA A 172 -4.79 -8.05 -19.01
N SER A 173 -4.20 -8.76 -18.04
CA SER A 173 -3.40 -9.96 -18.28
C SER A 173 -4.25 -11.09 -18.88
N ALA A 174 -5.42 -11.38 -18.31
CA ALA A 174 -6.32 -12.42 -18.81
C ALA A 174 -6.80 -12.12 -20.25
N LEU A 175 -7.13 -10.86 -20.54
CA LEU A 175 -7.51 -10.42 -21.87
C LEU A 175 -6.34 -10.53 -22.86
N ALA A 176 -5.11 -10.21 -22.45
CA ALA A 176 -3.93 -10.33 -23.32
C ALA A 176 -3.66 -11.80 -23.68
N PHE A 177 -3.80 -12.71 -22.71
CA PHE A 177 -3.72 -14.14 -22.96
C PHE A 177 -4.82 -14.60 -23.93
N TYR A 178 -6.07 -14.19 -23.69
CA TYR A 178 -7.20 -14.50 -24.55
C TYR A 178 -6.99 -14.02 -26.00
N ASN A 179 -6.48 -12.80 -26.18
CA ASN A 179 -6.15 -12.21 -27.49
C ASN A 179 -4.98 -12.90 -28.22
N THR A 180 -4.18 -13.72 -27.52
CA THR A 180 -3.10 -14.50 -28.15
C THR A 180 -3.65 -15.71 -28.90
N ILE A 181 -4.72 -16.31 -28.36
CA ILE A 181 -5.35 -17.53 -28.88
C ILE A 181 -6.49 -17.18 -29.82
N SER A 182 -7.37 -16.28 -29.37
CA SER A 182 -8.61 -15.91 -30.05
C SER A 182 -8.45 -14.58 -30.80
N ASN A 183 -9.18 -14.43 -31.91
CA ASN A 183 -9.32 -13.14 -32.61
C ASN A 183 -10.73 -12.59 -32.39
N PRO A 184 -11.02 -11.99 -31.21
CA PRO A 184 -12.37 -11.49 -30.93
C PRO A 184 -12.69 -10.26 -31.80
N ILE A 185 -13.89 -10.26 -32.39
CA ILE A 185 -14.44 -9.12 -33.15
C ILE A 185 -15.04 -8.03 -32.24
N GLN A 186 -15.35 -8.36 -30.99
CA GLN A 186 -16.01 -7.45 -30.05
C GLN A 186 -15.01 -6.44 -29.47
N PHE A 187 -15.41 -5.16 -29.42
CA PHE A 187 -14.54 -4.06 -28.97
C PHE A 187 -13.94 -4.27 -27.58
N TYR A 188 -14.75 -4.72 -26.60
CA TYR A 188 -14.29 -4.92 -25.21
C TYR A 188 -13.24 -6.03 -25.06
N PHE A 189 -13.26 -7.03 -25.94
CA PHE A 189 -12.29 -8.12 -25.94
C PHE A 189 -11.15 -7.90 -26.93
N SER A 190 -11.19 -6.83 -27.72
CA SER A 190 -10.17 -6.48 -28.71
C SER A 190 -8.91 -5.94 -28.05
N VAL A 191 -7.84 -5.86 -28.83
CA VAL A 191 -6.56 -5.25 -28.43
C VAL A 191 -6.76 -3.83 -27.89
N GLY A 192 -7.74 -3.08 -28.42
CA GLY A 192 -8.06 -1.73 -27.94
C GLY A 192 -8.32 -1.67 -26.44
N SER A 193 -8.94 -2.70 -25.85
CA SER A 193 -9.19 -2.73 -24.41
C SER A 193 -7.93 -2.96 -23.58
N LEU A 194 -6.90 -3.63 -24.14
CA LEU A 194 -5.63 -3.83 -23.45
C LEU A 194 -4.95 -2.49 -23.12
N TYR A 195 -5.05 -1.50 -24.02
CA TYR A 195 -4.57 -0.15 -23.74
C TYR A 195 -5.31 0.49 -22.56
N ILE A 196 -6.65 0.39 -22.57
CA ILE A 196 -7.51 1.01 -21.56
C ILE A 196 -7.24 0.38 -20.19
N TYR A 197 -7.24 -0.96 -20.09
CA TYR A 197 -7.04 -1.64 -18.81
C TYR A 197 -5.61 -1.46 -18.26
N ASN A 198 -4.57 -1.49 -19.11
CA ASN A 198 -3.20 -1.20 -18.65
C ASN A 198 -3.04 0.27 -18.23
N ALA A 199 -3.66 1.22 -18.94
CA ALA A 199 -3.61 2.63 -18.56
C ALA A 199 -4.36 2.90 -17.24
N LEU A 200 -5.49 2.22 -17.03
CA LEU A 200 -6.25 2.31 -15.80
C LEU A 200 -5.47 1.70 -14.62
N ALA A 201 -4.85 0.53 -14.81
CA ALA A 201 -3.98 -0.09 -13.81
C ALA A 201 -2.77 0.79 -13.48
N PHE A 202 -2.14 1.40 -14.49
CA PHE A 202 -1.06 2.38 -14.31
C PHE A 202 -1.51 3.58 -13.47
N SER A 203 -2.68 4.14 -13.78
CA SER A 203 -3.22 5.32 -13.09
C SER A 203 -3.52 5.02 -11.61
N PHE A 204 -4.19 3.90 -11.30
CA PHE A 204 -4.43 3.50 -9.91
C PHE A 204 -3.13 3.15 -9.18
N THR A 205 -2.14 2.59 -9.88
CA THR A 205 -0.81 2.31 -9.31
C THR A 205 -0.11 3.61 -8.91
N LEU A 206 -0.14 4.61 -9.78
CA LEU A 206 0.40 5.93 -9.48
C LEU A 206 -0.35 6.60 -8.31
N LEU A 207 -1.68 6.47 -8.28
CA LEU A 207 -2.52 7.12 -7.27
C LEU A 207 -2.23 6.61 -5.86
N TYR A 208 -2.15 5.29 -5.65
CA TYR A 208 -1.83 4.76 -4.31
C TYR A 208 -0.42 5.14 -3.87
N MET A 209 0.54 5.19 -4.81
CA MET A 209 1.92 5.61 -4.54
C MET A 209 1.99 7.06 -4.07
N ILE A 210 1.19 7.95 -4.67
CA ILE A 210 1.08 9.35 -4.29
C ILE A 210 0.41 9.48 -2.92
N PHE A 211 -0.72 8.81 -2.69
CA PHE A 211 -1.42 8.87 -1.40
C PHE A 211 -0.54 8.42 -0.24
N TRP A 212 0.16 7.30 -0.39
CA TRP A 212 1.08 6.83 0.64
C TRP A 212 2.31 7.73 0.79
N GLY A 213 2.90 8.20 -0.32
CA GLY A 213 4.06 9.09 -0.29
C GLY A 213 3.78 10.45 0.35
N ALA A 214 2.57 10.99 0.13
CA ALA A 214 2.10 12.22 0.76
C ALA A 214 1.85 12.02 2.26
N LEU A 215 1.17 10.92 2.63
CA LEU A 215 0.96 10.54 4.02
C LEU A 215 2.29 10.37 4.77
N TYR A 216 3.29 9.78 4.10
CA TYR A 216 4.62 9.62 4.68
C TYR A 216 5.28 10.96 5.00
N ASN A 217 5.29 11.89 4.05
CA ASN A 217 5.92 13.20 4.25
C ASN A 217 5.24 14.05 5.32
N ILE A 218 3.91 13.99 5.42
CA ILE A 218 3.14 14.89 6.31
C ILE A 218 3.12 14.37 7.76
N VAL A 219 2.98 13.05 7.95
CA VAL A 219 2.74 12.46 9.27
C VAL A 219 3.91 11.56 9.68
N ILE A 220 4.16 10.52 8.89
CA ILE A 220 4.98 9.37 9.30
C ILE A 220 6.46 9.73 9.47
N PHE A 221 6.93 10.73 8.72
CA PHE A 221 8.30 11.21 8.81
C PHE A 221 8.66 11.76 10.20
N HIS A 222 7.69 12.34 10.89
CA HIS A 222 7.87 12.88 12.25
C HIS A 222 7.42 11.88 13.32
N GLU A 223 6.27 11.22 13.10
CA GLU A 223 5.66 10.30 14.07
C GLU A 223 5.21 9.01 13.39
N VAL A 224 5.72 7.87 13.85
CA VAL A 224 5.47 6.56 13.22
C VAL A 224 4.06 6.02 13.50
N GLY A 225 3.21 6.78 14.21
CA GLY A 225 1.84 6.39 14.51
C GLY A 225 1.73 5.22 15.50
N LEU A 226 2.70 5.09 16.40
CA LEU A 226 2.74 4.09 17.47
C LEU A 226 2.28 4.73 18.80
N ALA A 227 1.59 3.96 19.66
CA ALA A 227 1.08 4.47 20.93
C ALA A 227 2.18 5.10 21.81
N ASP A 228 3.33 4.44 21.94
CA ASP A 228 4.48 4.92 22.72
C ASP A 228 5.04 6.26 22.20
N THR A 229 5.01 6.49 20.88
CA THR A 229 5.50 7.74 20.29
C THR A 229 4.52 8.89 20.50
N LEU A 230 3.20 8.62 20.48
CA LEU A 230 2.15 9.63 20.64
C LEU A 230 1.87 10.01 22.10
N VAL A 231 2.22 9.15 23.06
CA VAL A 231 2.15 9.44 24.50
C VAL A 231 3.39 10.24 24.96
N GLY A 232 4.37 10.46 24.08
CA GLY A 232 5.55 11.27 24.34
C GLY A 232 6.64 10.57 25.16
N SER A 233 6.59 9.24 25.32
CA SER A 233 7.63 8.48 26.01
C SER A 233 8.84 8.18 25.11
N MET A 234 8.63 8.14 23.79
CA MET A 234 9.69 7.92 22.81
C MET A 234 9.58 8.86 21.61
N THR A 235 10.71 9.28 21.04
CA THR A 235 10.73 10.10 19.83
C THR A 235 11.26 9.32 18.64
N SER A 236 10.62 9.51 17.48
CA SER A 236 11.05 8.95 16.20
C SER A 236 11.32 10.04 15.15
N ASP A 237 11.53 11.28 15.59
CA ASP A 237 11.65 12.43 14.68
C ASP A 237 12.74 12.18 13.63
N LYS A 238 12.34 12.14 12.36
CA LYS A 238 13.17 11.99 11.15
C LYS A 238 13.92 10.65 10.99
N ASN A 239 13.58 9.65 11.78
CA ASN A 239 14.20 8.32 11.69
C ASN A 239 13.35 7.29 10.93
N ALA A 240 12.18 7.70 10.41
CA ALA A 240 11.32 6.87 9.58
C ALA A 240 11.76 6.90 8.12
N VAL A 241 11.97 5.74 7.52
CA VAL A 241 12.31 5.55 6.11
C VAL A 241 11.28 4.70 5.41
N LEU A 242 11.04 4.99 4.13
CA LEU A 242 10.22 4.16 3.25
C LEU A 242 10.95 2.83 3.00
N GLY A 243 10.27 1.73 3.33
CA GLY A 243 10.79 0.38 3.17
C GLY A 243 10.67 -0.14 1.75
N TYR A 244 11.20 -1.35 1.51
CA TYR A 244 11.30 -1.93 0.18
C TYR A 244 9.93 -2.16 -0.49
N SER A 245 8.87 -2.42 0.28
CA SER A 245 7.54 -2.69 -0.27
C SER A 245 7.02 -1.51 -1.08
N TYR A 246 7.27 -0.28 -0.61
CA TYR A 246 6.93 0.95 -1.33
C TYR A 246 7.78 1.10 -2.61
N TRP A 247 9.08 0.86 -2.55
CA TRP A 247 9.96 1.02 -3.71
C TRP A 247 9.71 -0.02 -4.80
N ILE A 248 9.34 -1.24 -4.42
CA ILE A 248 8.98 -2.29 -5.37
C ILE A 248 7.74 -1.90 -6.20
N SER A 249 6.85 -1.05 -5.69
CA SER A 249 5.66 -0.57 -6.42
C SER A 249 5.99 0.32 -7.64
N PHE A 250 7.23 0.77 -7.81
CA PHE A 250 7.68 1.37 -9.08
C PHE A 250 7.78 0.33 -10.22
N VAL A 251 8.02 -0.94 -9.90
CA VAL A 251 8.12 -2.00 -10.91
C VAL A 251 6.78 -2.19 -11.65
N PRO A 252 5.62 -2.36 -10.98
CA PRO A 252 4.32 -2.34 -11.66
C PRO A 252 4.09 -1.10 -12.52
N LEU A 253 4.49 0.08 -12.06
CA LEU A 253 4.33 1.34 -12.80
C LEU A 253 5.10 1.29 -14.14
N LEU A 254 6.36 0.86 -14.10
CA LEU A 254 7.18 0.69 -15.31
C LEU A 254 6.62 -0.40 -16.23
N PHE A 255 6.14 -1.51 -15.68
CA PHE A 255 5.65 -2.63 -16.47
C PHE A 255 4.29 -2.32 -17.12
N TYR A 256 3.36 -1.67 -16.45
CA TYR A 256 2.12 -1.21 -17.11
C TYR A 256 2.41 -0.20 -18.23
N GLY A 257 3.32 0.75 -17.99
CA GLY A 257 3.79 1.67 -19.04
C GLY A 257 4.49 0.95 -20.20
N GLY A 258 5.34 -0.04 -19.89
CA GLY A 258 6.02 -0.88 -20.88
C GLY A 258 5.06 -1.72 -21.71
N SER A 259 4.00 -2.27 -21.09
CA SER A 259 2.94 -3.03 -21.77
C SER A 259 2.23 -2.15 -22.81
N ILE A 260 1.88 -0.91 -22.43
CA ILE A 260 1.33 0.09 -23.35
C ILE A 260 2.32 0.40 -24.49
N GLY A 261 3.59 0.60 -24.18
CA GLY A 261 4.64 0.87 -25.19
C GLY A 261 4.82 -0.29 -26.19
N VAL A 262 4.76 -1.53 -25.74
CA VAL A 262 4.84 -2.72 -26.60
C VAL A 262 3.64 -2.80 -27.55
N LEU A 263 2.43 -2.50 -27.04
CA LEU A 263 1.24 -2.45 -27.88
C LEU A 263 1.34 -1.33 -28.92
N PHE A 264 1.78 -0.13 -28.53
CA PHE A 264 2.00 0.97 -29.47
C PHE A 264 3.02 0.62 -30.55
N TYR A 265 4.12 -0.04 -30.16
CA TYR A 265 5.13 -0.49 -31.11
C TYR A 265 4.58 -1.51 -32.10
N ARG A 266 3.70 -2.42 -31.65
CA ARG A 266 2.99 -3.35 -32.54
C ARG A 266 2.14 -2.60 -33.56
N ASP A 267 1.36 -1.61 -33.13
CA ASP A 267 0.50 -0.85 -34.04
C ASP A 267 1.32 0.01 -35.01
N TYR A 268 2.46 0.53 -34.57
CA TYR A 268 3.43 1.20 -35.44
C TYR A 268 3.99 0.29 -36.54
N LEU A 269 4.36 -0.95 -36.20
CA LEU A 269 4.82 -1.93 -37.19
C LEU A 269 3.70 -2.32 -38.16
N ASN A 270 2.47 -2.52 -37.64
CA ASN A 270 1.31 -2.83 -38.45
C ASN A 270 0.97 -1.73 -39.47
N ALA A 271 1.17 -0.46 -39.11
CA ALA A 271 0.96 0.68 -40.00
C ALA A 271 2.00 0.77 -41.13
N LYS A 272 3.21 0.24 -40.89
CA LYS A 272 4.30 0.20 -41.89
C LYS A 272 4.21 -0.98 -42.84
N ASP A 273 3.53 -2.06 -42.47
CA ASP A 273 3.40 -3.23 -43.32
C ASP A 273 2.49 -2.95 -44.55
N PRO A 274 3.00 -3.05 -45.79
CA PRO A 274 2.24 -2.73 -47.01
C PRO A 274 1.08 -3.69 -47.29
N LYS A 275 1.03 -4.85 -46.62
CA LYS A 275 -0.03 -5.86 -46.77
C LYS A 275 -1.40 -5.41 -46.25
N ASN A 276 -1.47 -4.32 -45.48
CA ASN A 276 -2.72 -3.81 -44.89
C ASN A 276 -3.31 -2.60 -45.66
N LYS A 277 -2.63 -2.11 -46.73
CA LYS A 277 -3.08 -0.95 -47.52
C LYS A 277 -4.04 -1.26 -48.67
N THR A 278 -4.38 -2.53 -48.90
CA THR A 278 -5.27 -2.93 -50.01
C THR A 278 -6.51 -3.65 -49.51
N VAL A 279 -7.34 -2.95 -48.74
CA VAL A 279 -8.80 -3.19 -48.72
C VAL A 279 -9.49 -1.83 -48.73
N HIS A 280 -9.17 -1.00 -49.72
CA HIS A 280 -10.24 -0.20 -50.30
C HIS A 280 -11.05 -1.19 -51.10
N LEU A 281 -12.27 -1.48 -50.64
CA LEU A 281 -13.29 -2.05 -51.51
C LEU A 281 -13.33 -1.13 -52.73
N GLU A 282 -12.82 -1.60 -53.87
CA GLU A 282 -13.34 -1.09 -55.13
C GLU A 282 -14.84 -1.38 -55.06
N GLU A 283 -15.59 -0.33 -54.76
CA GLU A 283 -17.01 -0.26 -55.02
C GLU A 283 -17.13 -0.45 -56.54
N SER A 284 -17.26 -1.72 -56.94
CA SER A 284 -17.44 -2.17 -58.30
C SER A 284 -18.56 -1.35 -58.90
N THR A 285 -18.16 -0.38 -59.70
CA THR A 285 -19.05 0.45 -60.48
C THR A 285 -19.56 -0.41 -61.62
N ASP A 286 -20.62 -1.20 -61.38
CA ASP A 286 -21.36 -1.86 -62.46
C ASP A 286 -22.87 -1.68 -62.27
N PRO A 287 -23.43 -0.54 -62.73
CA PRO A 287 -24.87 -0.30 -62.72
C PRO A 287 -25.56 -0.87 -63.97
N ASN A 288 -25.17 -2.06 -64.46
CA ASN A 288 -25.67 -2.56 -65.76
C ASN A 288 -25.90 -4.08 -65.84
N ILE A 289 -26.54 -4.67 -64.84
CA ILE A 289 -27.19 -5.98 -65.02
C ILE A 289 -28.68 -5.85 -64.67
N TYR A 290 -29.44 -5.43 -65.69
CA TYR A 290 -30.85 -5.80 -65.83
C TYR A 290 -30.89 -7.03 -66.73
N LEU A 291 -31.38 -8.16 -66.22
CA LEU A 291 -31.85 -9.25 -67.06
C LEU A 291 -33.35 -9.43 -66.80
N TYR A 292 -34.09 -9.27 -67.89
CA TYR A 292 -35.49 -9.63 -68.12
C TYR A 292 -35.78 -11.09 -67.77
#